data_AF-A0A832THH2-F1
#
_entry.id   AF-A0A832THH2-F1
#
_cell.length_a   1.000
_cell.length_b   1.000
_cell.length_c   1.000
_cell.angle_alpha   90.00
_cell.angle_beta   90.00
_cell.angle_gamma   90.00
#
_symmetry.space_group_name_H-M   'P 1'
#
loop_
_entity.id
_entity.type
_entity.pdbx_description
1 polymer ?
#
loop_
_entity_poly.entity_id
_entity_poly.type
_entity_poly.pdbx_seq_one_letter_code
_entity_poly.pdbx_strand_id
1 'polypeptide(L)'
;MRTVPGSEVFSANLNSKCDALIITSGKKIVNSFNQDKIEAKIVVEGSDLAITYDGYKKLRNKGIIVVPDVLANSGKAIGIYLRWVNNRIGKVMFNEEETIRFLYEKINRTLREIINENKKT
;
A
#
# COMPACT_ATOMS: atom_id res chain seq x y z
N MET A 1 -0.22 30.56 1.00
CA MET A 1 0.27 29.17 1.21
C MET A 1 1.79 29.25 1.29
N ARG A 2 2.40 28.90 2.43
CA ARG A 2 3.87 28.92 2.56
C ARG A 2 4.43 27.64 1.94
N THR A 3 5.40 27.78 1.06
CA THR A 3 6.14 26.67 0.45
C THR A 3 7.34 26.30 1.32
N VAL A 4 7.84 25.07 1.19
CA VAL A 4 9.08 24.65 1.85
C VAL A 4 10.26 25.26 1.08
N PRO A 5 11.31 25.80 1.74
CA PRO A 5 12.49 26.30 1.05
C PRO A 5 13.10 25.25 0.11
N GLY A 6 13.36 25.61 -1.15
CA GLY A 6 13.87 24.69 -2.17
C GLY A 6 12.82 23.75 -2.78
N SER A 7 11.55 23.85 -2.39
CA SER A 7 10.46 23.11 -3.02
C SER A 7 9.85 23.89 -4.19
N GLU A 8 9.61 23.17 -5.28
CA GLU A 8 8.70 23.64 -6.33
C GLU A 8 7.26 23.26 -5.97
N VAL A 9 6.33 24.18 -6.23
CA VAL A 9 4.91 23.86 -6.10
C VAL A 9 4.50 23.11 -7.36
N PHE A 10 4.24 21.82 -7.20
CA PHE A 10 3.63 21.00 -8.24
C PHE A 10 2.25 20.53 -7.80
N SER A 11 1.32 20.39 -8.74
CA SER A 11 0.09 19.65 -8.47
C SER A 11 0.43 18.16 -8.49
N ALA A 12 0.15 17.47 -7.39
CA ALA A 12 0.27 16.02 -7.34
C ALA A 12 -0.70 15.41 -8.36
N ASN A 13 -0.17 14.92 -9.48
CA ASN A 13 -0.98 14.36 -10.55
C ASN A 13 -0.72 12.86 -10.73
N LEU A 14 -1.80 12.11 -10.91
CA LEU A 14 -1.77 10.66 -11.18
C LEU A 14 -1.06 10.30 -12.50
N ASN A 15 -0.85 11.27 -13.39
CA ASN A 15 -0.18 11.10 -14.69
C ASN A 15 1.33 11.37 -14.65
N SER A 16 1.90 11.61 -13.47
CA SER A 16 3.32 11.86 -13.34
C SER A 16 4.10 10.57 -13.62
N LYS A 17 5.12 10.65 -14.48
CA LYS A 17 6.05 9.53 -14.70
C LYS A 17 6.80 9.23 -13.41
N CYS A 18 6.62 8.01 -12.90
CA CYS A 18 7.29 7.52 -11.70
C CYS A 18 7.44 6.00 -11.76
N ASP A 19 8.37 5.43 -11.00
CA ASP A 19 8.47 3.97 -10.88
C ASP A 19 7.39 3.41 -9.96
N ALA A 20 7.09 4.13 -8.86
CA ALA A 20 6.08 3.75 -7.89
C ALA A 20 5.15 4.92 -7.57
N LEU A 21 3.84 4.66 -7.61
CA LEU A 21 2.78 5.57 -7.18
C LEU A 21 2.16 5.03 -5.88
N ILE A 22 2.28 5.78 -4.79
CA ILE A 22 1.72 5.41 -3.48
C ILE A 22 0.54 6.34 -3.18
N ILE A 23 -0.65 5.75 -3.00
CA ILE A 23 -1.87 6.52 -2.76
C ILE A 23 -2.25 6.38 -1.29
N THR A 24 -2.04 7.43 -0.50
CA THR A 24 -2.20 7.40 0.97
C THR A 24 -3.39 8.21 1.48
N SER A 25 -4.27 8.69 0.60
CA SER A 25 -5.43 9.49 0.98
C SER A 25 -6.61 9.30 0.04
N GLY A 26 -7.81 9.44 0.59
CA GLY A 26 -9.08 9.36 -0.14
C GLY A 26 -9.50 7.94 -0.53
N LYS A 27 -10.64 7.86 -1.21
CA LYS A 27 -11.24 6.62 -1.74
C LYS A 27 -11.55 6.79 -3.21
N LYS A 28 -11.44 5.72 -4.00
CA LYS A 28 -11.76 5.69 -5.44
C LYS A 28 -11.02 6.77 -6.25
N ILE A 29 -9.80 7.11 -5.81
CA ILE A 29 -8.91 8.07 -6.45
C ILE A 29 -8.55 7.59 -7.85
N VAL A 30 -8.26 6.29 -8.02
CA VAL A 30 -8.10 5.67 -9.32
C VAL A 30 -9.41 5.00 -9.72
N ASN A 31 -9.95 5.40 -10.86
CA ASN A 31 -11.25 4.96 -11.36
C ASN A 31 -11.26 4.90 -12.89
N SER A 32 -12.40 4.52 -13.47
CA SER A 32 -12.57 4.34 -14.91
C SER A 32 -12.23 5.58 -15.75
N PHE A 33 -12.29 6.78 -15.17
CA PHE A 33 -12.04 8.04 -15.88
C PHE A 33 -10.55 8.43 -15.94
N ASN A 34 -9.71 7.91 -15.03
CA ASN A 34 -8.32 8.35 -14.88
C ASN A 34 -7.27 7.23 -14.84
N GLN A 35 -7.69 5.96 -14.73
CA GLN A 35 -6.81 4.77 -14.77
C GLN A 35 -5.91 4.73 -16.01
N ASP A 36 -6.35 5.31 -17.12
CA ASP A 36 -5.58 5.34 -18.37
C ASP A 36 -4.37 6.26 -18.31
N LYS A 37 -4.40 7.26 -17.42
CA LYS A 37 -3.33 8.26 -17.27
C LYS A 37 -2.17 7.77 -16.40
N ILE A 38 -2.34 6.67 -15.69
CA ILE A 38 -1.29 6.14 -14.80
C ILE A 38 -0.20 5.47 -15.65
N GLU A 39 1.02 5.95 -15.48
CA GLU A 39 2.25 5.48 -16.14
C GLU A 39 3.22 4.78 -15.18
N ALA A 40 2.84 4.61 -13.90
CA ALA A 40 3.67 3.96 -12.89
C ALA A 40 3.87 2.47 -13.16
N LYS A 41 5.03 1.92 -12.79
CA LYS A 41 5.30 0.47 -12.87
C LYS A 41 4.64 -0.29 -11.71
N ILE A 42 4.62 0.34 -10.53
CA ILE A 42 4.01 -0.19 -9.32
C ILE A 42 3.03 0.85 -8.77
N VAL A 43 1.86 0.39 -8.35
CA VAL A 43 0.88 1.20 -7.62
C VAL A 43 0.67 0.55 -6.25
N VAL A 44 0.83 1.33 -5.18
CA VAL A 44 0.62 0.89 -3.80
C VAL A 44 -0.64 1.56 -3.25
N GLU A 45 -1.64 0.74 -2.93
CA GLU A 45 -2.90 1.21 -2.38
C GLU A 45 -2.77 1.44 -0.86
N GLY A 46 -2.06 2.50 -0.47
CA GLY A 46 -1.83 2.86 0.93
C GLY A 46 -3.05 3.47 1.66
N SER A 47 -4.20 3.58 1.02
CA SER A 47 -5.45 4.06 1.60
C SER A 47 -6.56 3.09 1.23
N ASP A 48 -7.42 2.79 2.19
CA ASP A 48 -8.46 1.78 1.99
C ASP A 48 -9.37 2.15 0.82
N LEU A 49 -9.50 1.24 -0.14
CA LEU A 49 -10.32 1.40 -1.34
C LEU A 49 -9.95 2.64 -2.20
N ALA A 50 -8.67 2.98 -2.31
CA ALA A 50 -8.21 4.06 -3.17
C ALA A 50 -8.34 3.77 -4.68
N ILE A 51 -8.45 2.49 -5.08
CA ILE A 51 -8.58 2.05 -6.47
C ILE A 51 -9.92 1.31 -6.65
N THR A 52 -10.71 1.69 -7.65
CA THR A 52 -11.95 0.96 -7.96
C THR A 52 -11.65 -0.39 -8.63
N TYR A 53 -12.63 -1.30 -8.61
CA TYR A 53 -12.51 -2.59 -9.30
C TYR A 53 -12.14 -2.45 -10.78
N ASP A 54 -12.76 -1.51 -11.50
CA ASP A 54 -12.42 -1.25 -12.91
C ASP A 54 -10.99 -0.72 -13.05
N GLY A 55 -10.56 0.15 -12.13
CA GLY A 55 -9.19 0.64 -12.00
C GLY A 55 -8.20 -0.51 -11.88
N TYR A 56 -8.45 -1.42 -10.96
CA TYR A 56 -7.66 -2.63 -10.76
C TYR A 56 -7.55 -3.47 -12.03
N LYS A 57 -8.68 -3.76 -12.68
CA LYS A 57 -8.71 -4.56 -13.91
C LYS A 57 -7.87 -3.91 -15.01
N LYS A 58 -7.97 -2.59 -15.17
CA LYS A 58 -7.22 -1.86 -16.19
C LYS A 58 -5.73 -1.80 -15.89
N LEU A 59 -5.34 -1.48 -14.65
CA LEU A 59 -3.94 -1.44 -14.24
C LEU A 59 -3.28 -2.82 -14.42
N ARG A 60 -3.97 -3.89 -14.03
CA ARG A 60 -3.51 -5.27 -14.26
C ARG A 60 -3.32 -5.57 -15.75
N ASN A 61 -4.28 -5.19 -16.61
CA ASN A 61 -4.18 -5.39 -18.05
C ASN A 61 -3.03 -4.61 -18.70
N LYS A 62 -2.61 -3.48 -18.10
CA LYS A 62 -1.43 -2.72 -18.51
C LYS A 62 -0.10 -3.34 -18.03
N GLY A 63 -0.15 -4.44 -17.26
CA GLY A 63 1.03 -5.04 -16.63
C GLY A 63 1.55 -4.25 -15.42
N ILE A 64 0.76 -3.32 -14.88
CA ILE A 64 1.12 -2.55 -13.69
C ILE A 64 0.88 -3.44 -12.46
N ILE A 65 1.90 -3.54 -11.61
CA ILE A 65 1.80 -4.28 -10.36
C ILE A 65 1.01 -3.42 -9.37
N VAL A 66 -0.08 -3.95 -8.83
CA VAL A 66 -0.85 -3.27 -7.78
C VAL A 66 -0.68 -4.01 -6.47
N VAL A 67 -0.18 -3.31 -5.45
CA VAL A 67 -0.11 -3.80 -4.07
C VAL A 67 -1.43 -3.44 -3.39
N PRO A 68 -2.25 -4.42 -2.97
CA PRO A 68 -3.58 -4.16 -2.46
C PRO A 68 -3.57 -3.55 -1.06
N ASP A 69 -4.62 -2.80 -0.73
CA ASP A 69 -4.77 -2.10 0.55
C ASP A 69 -4.63 -3.03 1.77
N VAL A 70 -5.20 -4.23 1.71
CA VAL A 70 -5.11 -5.24 2.77
C VAL A 70 -3.66 -5.58 3.11
N LEU A 71 -2.74 -5.52 2.14
CA LEU A 71 -1.32 -5.78 2.35
C LEU A 71 -0.57 -4.48 2.69
N ALA A 72 -0.79 -3.42 1.90
CA ALA A 72 -0.10 -2.14 2.05
C ALA A 72 -0.37 -1.47 3.42
N ASN A 73 -1.58 -1.64 3.96
CA ASN A 73 -2.00 -1.03 5.23
C ASN A 73 -1.96 -1.99 6.43
N SER A 74 -1.55 -3.25 6.21
CA SER A 74 -1.57 -4.32 7.23
C SER A 74 -0.78 -4.00 8.50
N GLY A 75 0.24 -3.13 8.40
CA GLY A 75 1.14 -2.83 9.52
C GLY A 75 0.43 -2.28 10.75
N LYS A 76 -0.60 -1.44 10.55
CA LYS A 76 -1.39 -0.89 11.66
C LYS A 76 -2.17 -1.98 12.40
N ALA A 77 -2.81 -2.89 11.66
CA ALA A 77 -3.60 -3.97 12.25
C ALA A 77 -2.71 -4.92 13.07
N ILE A 78 -1.54 -5.28 12.53
CA ILE A 78 -0.58 -6.14 13.22
C ILE A 78 -0.03 -5.44 14.48
N GLY A 79 0.37 -4.16 14.39
CA GLY A 79 0.88 -3.43 15.55
C GLY A 79 -0.13 -3.28 16.68
N ILE A 80 -1.41 -3.04 16.35
CA ILE A 80 -2.50 -3.00 17.34
C ILE A 80 -2.72 -4.37 17.97
N TYR A 81 -2.68 -5.44 17.17
CA TYR A 81 -2.80 -6.81 17.67
C TYR A 81 -1.69 -7.15 18.67
N LEU A 82 -0.43 -6.88 18.33
CA LEU A 82 0.70 -7.17 19.22
C LEU A 82 0.66 -6.33 20.51
N ARG A 83 0.23 -5.07 20.42
CA ARG A 83 -0.03 -4.24 21.60
C ARG A 83 -1.10 -4.84 22.49
N TRP A 84 -2.19 -5.33 21.90
CA TRP A 84 -3.25 -6.02 22.64
C TRP A 84 -2.71 -7.29 23.32
N VAL A 85 -1.83 -8.05 22.66
CA VAL A 85 -1.19 -9.24 23.26
C VAL A 85 -0.36 -8.85 24.50
N ASN A 86 0.49 -7.83 24.39
CA ASN A 86 1.27 -7.34 25.54
C ASN A 86 0.37 -6.94 26.71
N ASN A 87 -0.71 -6.20 26.43
CA ASN A 87 -1.66 -5.77 27.45
C ASN A 87 -2.38 -6.95 28.11
N ARG A 88 -2.77 -7.97 27.33
CA ARG A 88 -3.48 -9.15 27.85
C ARG A 88 -2.59 -10.03 28.73
N ILE A 89 -1.30 -10.10 28.43
CA ILE A 89 -0.32 -10.88 29.20
C ILE A 89 0.18 -10.08 30.43
N GLY A 90 0.06 -8.75 30.40
CA GLY A 90 0.59 -7.86 31.44
C GLY A 90 2.11 -7.71 31.39
N LYS A 91 2.73 -8.05 30.25
CA LYS A 91 4.18 -7.97 30.02
C LYS A 91 4.47 -7.54 28.59
N VAL A 92 5.54 -6.77 28.42
CA VAL A 92 6.09 -6.46 27.08
C VAL A 92 6.78 -7.70 26.53
N MET A 93 6.09 -8.41 25.64
CA MET A 93 6.58 -9.55 24.86
C MET A 93 6.99 -9.16 23.44
N PHE A 94 6.46 -8.04 22.96
CA PHE A 94 6.79 -7.44 21.67
C PHE A 94 7.17 -5.97 21.89
N ASN A 95 8.46 -5.70 21.94
CA ASN A 95 9.00 -4.34 21.85
C ASN A 95 8.98 -3.84 20.38
N GLU A 96 9.56 -2.67 20.12
CA GLU A 96 9.60 -2.09 18.77
C GLU A 96 10.30 -2.99 17.75
N GLU A 97 11.50 -3.48 18.08
CA GLU A 97 12.28 -4.36 17.20
C GLU A 97 11.54 -5.68 16.91
N GLU A 98 10.94 -6.29 17.95
CA GLU A 98 10.17 -7.52 17.82
C GLU A 98 8.90 -7.31 16.98
N THR A 99 8.25 -6.14 17.14
CA THR A 99 7.10 -5.74 16.33
C THR A 99 7.50 -5.58 14.87
N ILE A 100 8.59 -4.87 14.58
CA ILE A 100 9.10 -4.68 13.21
C ILE A 100 9.48 -6.02 12.58
N ARG A 101 10.17 -6.90 13.33
CA ARG A 101 10.52 -8.25 12.85
C ARG A 101 9.26 -9.07 12.52
N PHE A 102 8.30 -9.09 13.43
CA PHE A 102 7.04 -9.83 13.22
C PHE A 102 6.26 -9.29 12.01
N LEU A 103 6.18 -7.96 11.86
CA LEU A 103 5.59 -7.29 10.70
C LEU A 103 6.25 -7.75 9.40
N TYR A 104 7.58 -7.66 9.35
CA TYR A 104 8.36 -8.04 8.17
C TYR A 104 8.15 -9.50 7.78
N GLU A 105 8.19 -10.42 8.76
CA GLU A 105 7.97 -11.85 8.52
C GLU A 105 6.56 -12.12 7.98
N LYS A 106 5.52 -11.55 8.60
CA LYS A 106 4.13 -11.78 8.18
C LYS A 106 3.84 -11.22 6.80
N ILE A 107 4.22 -9.97 6.54
CA ILE A 107 3.98 -9.30 5.25
C ILE A 107 4.72 -10.04 4.14
N ASN A 108 6.00 -10.38 4.32
CA ASN A 108 6.76 -11.08 3.29
C ASN A 108 6.25 -12.48 3.00
N ARG A 109 5.81 -13.20 4.03
CA ARG A 109 5.20 -14.53 3.85
C ARG A 109 3.94 -14.43 3.00
N THR A 110 3.00 -13.56 3.38
CA THR A 110 1.75 -13.35 2.65
C THR A 110 2.01 -12.88 1.22
N LEU A 111 2.97 -11.97 1.01
CA LEU A 111 3.34 -11.50 -0.32
C LEU A 111 3.85 -12.64 -1.20
N ARG A 112 4.71 -13.52 -0.67
CA ARG A 112 5.22 -14.69 -1.41
C ARG A 112 4.10 -15.67 -1.77
N GLU A 113 3.16 -15.91 -0.88
CA GLU A 113 1.98 -16.74 -1.13
C GLU A 113 1.16 -16.18 -2.30
N ILE A 114 0.80 -14.89 -2.24
CA ILE A 114 0.04 -14.20 -3.30
C ILE A 114 0.77 -14.23 -4.65
N ILE A 115 2.09 -13.98 -4.66
CA ILE A 115 2.87 -14.01 -5.90
C ILE A 115 2.91 -15.43 -6.49
N ASN A 116 3.07 -16.45 -5.65
CA ASN A 116 3.12 -17.84 -6.11
C ASN A 116 1.77 -18.34 -6.63
N GLU A 117 0.66 -17.90 -6.04
CA GLU A 117 -0.68 -18.17 -6.56
C GLU A 117 -0.90 -17.53 -7.93
N ASN A 118 -0.50 -16.27 -8.10
CA ASN A 118 -0.65 -15.56 -9.37
C ASN A 118 0.26 -16.08 -10.51
N LYS A 119 1.30 -16.87 -10.21
CA LYS A 119 2.14 -17.54 -11.22
C LYS A 119 1.53 -18.84 -11.75
N LYS A 120 0.54 -19.41 -11.05
CA LYS A 120 -0.13 -20.66 -11.44
C LYS A 120 -1.30 -20.45 -12.40
N THR A 121 -1.67 -19.19 -12.64
CA THR A 121 -2.80 -18.73 -13.45
C THR A 121 -2.30 -17.93 -14.65
#